data_AF-A0A9X6SSX6-F1
#
_entry.id   AF-A0A9X6SSX6-F1
#
_cell.length_a   1.000
_cell.length_b   1.000
_cell.length_c   1.000
_cell.angle_alpha   90.00
_cell.angle_beta   90.00
_cell.angle_gamma   90.00
#
_symmetry.space_group_name_H-M   'P 1'
#
loop_
_entity.id
_entity.type
_entity.pdbx_description
1 polymer ?
#
loop_
_entity_poly.entity_id
_entity_poly.type
_entity_poly.pdbx_seq_one_letter_code
_entity_poly.pdbx_strand_id
1 'polypeptide(L)'
;MWNYEKIIPIGSKFTMFDGESLKNVESASLFEALPNNLGYVQALFLSDMDNNEIEFLNKGNISFRYIKGEAGFVLALIHFEGTDLFIEIEFDPTTYKDNRAMQLIQSNNSICFVGIESTDLQVKVNRNIVIPLKLANIWSSTWATALNIKDFSRKYKNWIETLQNDYDSQELWAIAKPVGIIKN
;
A
#
# COMPACT_ATOMS: atom_id res chain seq x y z
N MET A 1 -18.33 -9.15 4.10
CA MET A 1 -17.68 -8.40 3.00
C MET A 1 -17.75 -6.94 3.39
N TRP A 2 -16.62 -6.30 3.68
CA TRP A 2 -16.60 -4.90 4.12
C TRP A 2 -16.90 -3.98 2.94
N ASN A 3 -17.79 -3.00 3.13
CA ASN A 3 -18.16 -2.08 2.07
C ASN A 3 -17.33 -0.79 2.23
N TYR A 4 -16.10 -0.82 1.71
CA TYR A 4 -15.22 0.34 1.69
C TYR A 4 -15.80 1.52 0.91
N GLU A 5 -16.72 1.29 -0.04
CA GLU A 5 -17.41 2.36 -0.77
C GLU A 5 -18.27 3.23 0.16
N LYS A 6 -18.73 2.67 1.30
CA LYS A 6 -19.43 3.45 2.34
C LYS A 6 -18.48 4.27 3.21
N ILE A 7 -17.23 3.85 3.33
CA ILE A 7 -16.22 4.51 4.18
C ILE A 7 -15.48 5.59 3.39
N ILE A 8 -15.17 5.30 2.12
CA ILE A 8 -14.40 6.17 1.21
C ILE A 8 -15.14 6.25 -0.14
N PRO A 9 -16.25 7.00 -0.23
CA PRO A 9 -17.05 7.06 -1.46
C PRO A 9 -16.30 7.73 -2.62
N ILE A 10 -16.44 7.23 -3.84
CA ILE A 10 -15.99 7.94 -5.05
C ILE A 10 -16.74 9.28 -5.15
N GLY A 11 -16.02 10.34 -5.55
CA GLY A 11 -16.51 11.71 -5.66
C GLY A 11 -16.48 12.49 -4.35
N SER A 12 -16.25 11.82 -3.21
CA SER A 12 -16.09 12.48 -1.91
C SER A 12 -14.68 13.04 -1.72
N LYS A 13 -14.53 14.01 -0.82
CA LYS A 13 -13.22 14.49 -0.37
C LYS A 13 -12.59 13.46 0.57
N PHE A 14 -11.35 13.09 0.32
CA PHE A 14 -10.56 12.24 1.21
C PHE A 14 -10.13 13.03 2.45
N THR A 15 -10.39 12.48 3.64
CA THR A 15 -10.15 13.16 4.93
C THR A 15 -9.40 12.30 5.95
N MET A 16 -8.94 11.11 5.54
CA MET A 16 -8.26 10.16 6.41
C MET A 16 -6.75 10.44 6.46
N PHE A 17 -6.09 9.97 7.52
CA PHE A 17 -4.62 9.88 7.63
C PHE A 17 -3.83 11.15 7.29
N ASP A 18 -4.35 12.32 7.67
CA ASP A 18 -3.72 13.62 7.38
C ASP A 18 -3.50 13.89 5.88
N GLY A 19 -4.42 13.42 5.02
CA GLY A 19 -4.33 13.59 3.56
C GLY A 19 -4.28 15.05 3.08
N GLU A 20 -4.63 16.03 3.92
CA GLU A 20 -4.44 17.46 3.61
C GLU A 20 -2.97 17.84 3.43
N SER A 21 -2.06 17.17 4.16
CA SER A 21 -0.61 17.36 4.00
C SER A 21 -0.10 16.92 2.62
N LEU A 22 -0.88 16.09 1.91
CA LEU A 22 -0.59 15.55 0.58
C LEU A 22 -1.37 16.28 -0.53
N LYS A 23 -1.93 17.45 -0.23
CA LYS A 23 -2.59 18.28 -1.24
C LYS A 23 -1.58 18.96 -2.16
N ASN A 24 -1.89 19.02 -3.46
CA ASN A 24 -1.07 19.61 -4.52
C ASN A 24 0.32 18.97 -4.68
N VAL A 25 0.48 17.71 -4.27
CA VAL A 25 1.68 16.93 -4.61
C VAL A 25 1.51 16.36 -6.01
N GLU A 26 2.62 16.21 -6.75
CA GLU A 26 2.60 15.53 -8.05
C GLU A 26 2.19 14.06 -7.89
N SER A 27 2.87 13.35 -6.98
CA SER A 27 2.53 11.98 -6.62
C SER A 27 2.92 11.67 -5.17
N ALA A 28 2.08 10.92 -4.46
CA ALA A 28 2.42 10.31 -3.17
C ALA A 28 1.61 9.03 -2.95
N SER A 29 2.14 8.13 -2.13
CA SER A 29 1.44 6.90 -1.74
C SER A 29 1.48 6.71 -0.22
N LEU A 30 0.38 6.22 0.34
CA LEU A 30 0.26 5.95 1.77
C LEU A 30 -0.42 4.60 1.98
N PHE A 31 0.18 3.75 2.81
CA PHE A 31 -0.41 2.47 3.20
C PHE A 31 -0.71 2.44 4.70
N GLU A 32 -1.99 2.29 5.04
CA GLU A 32 -2.48 2.44 6.41
C GLU A 32 -3.44 1.32 6.81
N ALA A 33 -3.32 0.88 8.06
CA ALA A 33 -4.24 -0.07 8.66
C ALA A 33 -5.48 0.65 9.23
N LEU A 34 -6.67 0.26 8.78
CA LEU A 34 -7.93 0.82 9.28
C LEU A 34 -8.25 0.27 10.69
N PRO A 35 -8.93 1.05 11.54
CA PRO A 35 -9.40 0.55 12.83
C PRO A 35 -10.49 -0.53 12.67
N ASN A 36 -10.82 -1.24 13.76
CA ASN A 36 -11.96 -2.16 13.85
C ASN A 36 -11.96 -3.33 12.86
N ASN A 37 -10.79 -3.87 12.50
CA ASN A 37 -10.68 -5.00 11.57
C ASN A 37 -11.23 -4.73 10.16
N LEU A 38 -11.27 -3.46 9.75
CA LEU A 38 -11.79 -3.04 8.45
C LEU A 38 -10.80 -3.28 7.29
N GLY A 39 -9.57 -3.72 7.58
CA GLY A 39 -8.53 -4.04 6.60
C GLY A 39 -7.50 -2.92 6.45
N TYR A 40 -6.94 -2.80 5.25
CA TYR A 40 -5.88 -1.84 4.92
C TYR A 40 -6.30 -0.97 3.74
N VAL A 41 -5.77 0.24 3.69
CA VAL A 41 -5.94 1.18 2.58
C VAL A 41 -4.58 1.47 1.97
N GLN A 42 -4.49 1.32 0.65
CA GLN A 42 -3.44 1.91 -0.17
C GLN A 42 -4.02 3.16 -0.84
N ALA A 43 -3.67 4.34 -0.33
CA ALA A 43 -4.03 5.62 -0.91
C ALA A 43 -2.95 6.08 -1.89
N LEU A 44 -3.36 6.53 -3.08
CA LEU A 44 -2.51 7.09 -4.12
C LEU A 44 -2.99 8.49 -4.42
N PHE A 45 -2.16 9.49 -4.11
CA PHE A 45 -2.41 10.89 -4.39
C PHE A 45 -1.69 11.21 -5.69
N LEU A 46 -2.43 11.56 -6.73
CA LEU A 46 -1.90 11.86 -8.06
C LEU A 46 -2.51 13.18 -8.54
N SER A 47 -1.71 14.08 -9.07
CA SER A 47 -2.21 15.31 -9.69
C SER A 47 -2.69 15.06 -11.11
N ASP A 48 -3.80 15.70 -11.48
CA ASP A 48 -4.31 15.75 -12.86
C ASP A 48 -4.61 14.38 -13.48
N MET A 49 -5.21 13.46 -12.71
CA MET A 49 -5.53 12.12 -13.20
C MET A 49 -6.46 12.14 -14.41
N ASP A 50 -6.06 11.47 -15.48
CA ASP A 50 -6.89 11.29 -16.67
C ASP A 50 -7.85 10.08 -16.55
N ASN A 51 -8.80 9.99 -17.49
CA ASN A 51 -9.79 8.90 -17.49
C ASN A 51 -9.16 7.51 -17.73
N ASN A 52 -8.06 7.42 -18.47
CA ASN A 52 -7.38 6.17 -18.71
C ASN A 52 -6.68 5.69 -17.43
N GLU A 53 -6.00 6.59 -16.72
CA GLU A 53 -5.37 6.31 -15.43
C GLU A 53 -6.40 5.85 -14.40
N ILE A 54 -7.54 6.55 -14.30
CA ILE A 54 -8.66 6.15 -13.45
C ILE A 54 -9.14 4.75 -13.82
N GLU A 55 -9.30 4.44 -15.11
CA GLU A 55 -9.71 3.11 -15.57
C GLU A 55 -8.66 2.04 -15.25
N PHE A 56 -7.37 2.31 -15.46
CA PHE A 56 -6.27 1.40 -15.15
C PHE A 56 -6.17 1.10 -13.65
N LEU A 57 -6.28 2.12 -12.81
CA LEU A 57 -6.28 1.93 -11.36
C LEU A 57 -7.49 1.09 -10.92
N ASN A 58 -8.65 1.32 -11.52
CA ASN A 58 -9.89 0.64 -11.16
C ASN A 58 -9.98 -0.80 -11.70
N LYS A 59 -9.45 -1.08 -12.89
CA LYS A 59 -9.64 -2.37 -13.58
C LYS A 59 -8.38 -3.08 -14.02
N GLY A 60 -7.23 -2.41 -14.05
CA GLY A 60 -5.97 -2.99 -14.53
C GLY A 60 -5.54 -4.21 -13.71
N ASN A 61 -4.72 -5.06 -14.33
CA ASN A 61 -4.09 -6.15 -13.60
C ASN A 61 -3.04 -5.58 -12.65
N ILE A 62 -2.90 -6.23 -11.49
CA ILE A 62 -1.96 -5.79 -10.46
C ILE A 62 -1.00 -6.93 -10.17
N SER A 63 0.27 -6.71 -10.48
CA SER A 63 1.36 -7.60 -10.15
C SER A 63 1.96 -7.23 -8.79
N PHE A 64 2.33 -8.23 -7.99
CA PHE A 64 2.93 -8.05 -6.68
C PHE A 64 4.31 -8.69 -6.61
N ARG A 65 5.26 -7.96 -6.02
CA ARG A 65 6.59 -8.45 -5.64
C ARG A 65 6.92 -8.03 -4.22
N TYR A 66 8.02 -8.55 -3.69
CA TYR A 66 8.56 -8.10 -2.41
C TYR A 66 10.08 -8.21 -2.36
N ILE A 67 10.68 -7.37 -1.52
CA ILE A 67 12.07 -7.44 -1.10
C ILE A 67 12.08 -7.74 0.40
N LYS A 68 12.96 -8.65 0.82
CA LYS A 68 13.20 -8.94 2.24
C LYS A 68 14.54 -8.35 2.63
N GLY A 69 14.53 -7.56 3.69
CA GLY A 69 15.73 -7.06 4.34
C GLY A 69 16.24 -8.02 5.40
N GLU A 70 17.36 -7.64 6.01
CA GLU A 70 17.83 -8.28 7.24
C GLU A 70 16.83 -8.07 8.38
N ALA A 71 16.95 -8.86 9.44
CA ALA A 71 16.14 -8.71 10.67
C ALA A 71 14.61 -8.75 10.48
N GLY A 72 14.09 -9.39 9.42
CA GLY A 72 12.65 -9.48 9.22
C GLY A 72 12.04 -8.14 8.80
N PHE A 73 12.70 -7.42 7.89
CA PHE A 73 12.07 -6.33 7.15
C PHE A 73 11.49 -6.82 5.83
N VAL A 74 10.41 -6.17 5.40
CA VAL A 74 9.80 -6.43 4.10
C VAL A 74 9.33 -5.12 3.47
N LEU A 75 9.60 -4.99 2.18
CA LEU A 75 9.04 -3.97 1.31
C LEU A 75 8.24 -4.72 0.25
N ALA A 76 6.94 -4.46 0.15
CA ALA A 76 6.15 -4.99 -0.96
C ALA A 76 6.12 -3.96 -2.08
N LEU A 77 6.03 -4.45 -3.30
CA LEU A 77 5.94 -3.63 -4.50
C LEU A 77 4.72 -4.04 -5.29
N ILE A 78 4.08 -3.04 -5.88
CA ILE A 78 2.92 -3.17 -6.76
C ILE A 78 3.32 -2.63 -8.12
N HIS A 79 2.89 -3.33 -9.18
CA HIS A 79 2.96 -2.82 -10.54
C HIS A 79 1.58 -2.94 -11.19
N PHE A 80 1.07 -1.84 -11.73
CA PHE A 80 -0.11 -1.86 -12.59
C PHE A 80 0.31 -2.28 -13.99
N GLU A 81 -0.08 -3.48 -14.42
CA GLU A 81 0.41 -4.03 -15.69
C GLU A 81 -0.04 -3.18 -16.88
N GLY A 82 0.88 -2.90 -17.79
CA GLY A 82 0.62 -2.04 -18.95
C GLY A 82 0.84 -0.55 -18.69
N THR A 83 1.30 -0.17 -17.49
CA THR A 83 1.73 1.20 -17.16
C THR A 83 3.15 1.18 -16.59
N ASP A 84 3.73 2.37 -16.43
CA ASP A 84 5.02 2.57 -15.73
C ASP A 84 4.81 2.87 -14.23
N LEU A 85 3.62 2.58 -13.69
CA LEU A 85 3.28 2.86 -12.29
C LEU A 85 3.73 1.72 -11.37
N PHE A 86 4.84 1.97 -10.67
CA PHE A 86 5.34 1.14 -9.57
C PHE A 86 5.05 1.83 -8.24
N ILE A 87 4.55 1.07 -7.27
CA ILE A 87 4.26 1.59 -5.93
C ILE A 87 4.97 0.74 -4.89
N GLU A 88 5.62 1.43 -3.98
CA GLU A 88 6.27 0.89 -2.80
C GLU A 88 5.28 0.88 -1.64
N ILE A 89 5.07 -0.29 -1.02
CA ILE A 89 4.25 -0.42 0.18
C ILE A 89 5.19 -0.47 1.39
N GLU A 90 5.52 0.70 1.89
CA GLU A 90 6.18 0.86 3.19
C GLU A 90 5.17 0.68 4.31
N PHE A 91 5.46 -0.21 5.26
CA PHE A 91 4.57 -0.42 6.39
C PHE A 91 5.33 -0.79 7.66
N ASP A 92 5.23 0.08 8.65
CA ASP A 92 5.74 -0.17 10.00
C ASP A 92 4.59 -0.60 10.93
N PRO A 93 4.44 -1.91 11.22
CA PRO A 93 3.39 -2.41 12.09
C PRO A 93 3.54 -1.96 13.55
N THR A 94 4.71 -1.48 13.96
CA THR A 94 5.01 -1.12 15.37
C THR A 94 4.52 0.28 15.74
N THR A 95 4.11 1.09 14.75
CA THR A 95 3.54 2.43 14.98
C THR A 95 2.13 2.38 15.58
N TYR A 96 1.44 1.25 15.44
CA TYR A 96 0.08 1.05 15.95
C TYR A 96 0.12 0.51 17.38
N LYS A 97 -0.58 1.20 18.30
CA LYS A 97 -0.69 0.79 19.71
C LYS A 97 -1.68 -0.36 19.95
N ASP A 98 -2.49 -0.68 18.95
CA ASP A 98 -3.49 -1.75 18.99
C ASP A 98 -3.14 -2.85 17.96
N ASN A 99 -3.97 -3.88 17.89
CA ASN A 99 -3.72 -5.03 17.01
C ASN A 99 -4.08 -4.77 15.53
N ARG A 100 -4.41 -3.53 15.13
CA ARG A 100 -4.85 -3.26 13.75
C ARG A 100 -3.75 -3.53 12.73
N ALA A 101 -2.49 -3.41 13.09
CA ALA A 101 -1.39 -3.75 12.19
C ALA A 101 -1.39 -5.22 11.77
N MET A 102 -2.03 -6.11 12.54
CA MET A 102 -1.99 -7.56 12.39
C MET A 102 -3.29 -8.16 11.82
N GLN A 103 -4.17 -7.34 11.25
CA GLN A 103 -5.49 -7.76 10.72
C GLN A 103 -5.42 -8.87 9.67
N LEU A 104 -4.37 -8.88 8.83
CA LEU A 104 -4.17 -9.93 7.81
C LEU A 104 -4.07 -11.33 8.41
N ILE A 105 -3.60 -11.45 9.65
CA ILE A 105 -3.38 -12.75 10.31
C ILE A 105 -4.71 -13.41 10.68
N GLN A 106 -5.77 -12.61 10.86
CA GLN A 106 -6.94 -13.05 11.61
C GLN A 106 -8.22 -13.19 10.79
N SER A 107 -8.38 -12.48 9.66
CA SER A 107 -9.70 -12.48 9.00
C SER A 107 -9.78 -12.02 7.55
N ASN A 108 -8.84 -11.21 7.06
CA ASN A 108 -9.04 -10.50 5.80
C ASN A 108 -7.72 -10.18 5.09
N ASN A 109 -7.47 -10.78 3.92
CA ASN A 109 -6.33 -10.46 3.05
C ASN A 109 -6.72 -9.47 1.93
N SER A 110 -7.62 -8.52 2.22
CA SER A 110 -7.96 -7.45 1.26
C SER A 110 -7.27 -6.13 1.59
N ILE A 111 -6.96 -5.39 0.53
CA ILE A 111 -6.55 -4.00 0.57
C ILE A 111 -7.56 -3.21 -0.25
N CYS A 112 -7.97 -2.05 0.25
CA CYS A 112 -8.71 -1.05 -0.51
C CYS A 112 -7.72 -0.09 -1.16
N PHE A 113 -7.70 -0.05 -2.49
CA PHE A 113 -6.95 0.92 -3.27
C PHE A 113 -7.81 2.14 -3.52
N VAL A 114 -7.27 3.31 -3.19
CA VAL A 114 -7.95 4.58 -3.35
C VAL A 114 -7.09 5.49 -4.21
N GLY A 115 -7.60 5.89 -5.36
CA GLY A 115 -6.99 6.93 -6.19
C GLY A 115 -7.61 8.28 -5.83
N ILE A 116 -6.77 9.26 -5.50
CA ILE A 116 -7.15 10.55 -4.96
C ILE A 116 -6.51 11.63 -5.81
N GLU A 117 -7.34 12.52 -6.35
CA GLU A 117 -6.87 13.70 -7.07
C GLU A 117 -6.20 14.64 -6.06
N SER A 118 -4.90 14.85 -6.17
CA SER A 118 -4.13 15.57 -5.14
C SER A 118 -4.50 17.06 -5.08
N THR A 119 -4.99 17.64 -6.18
CA THR A 119 -5.32 19.07 -6.28
C THR A 119 -6.54 19.47 -5.43
N ASP A 120 -7.56 18.61 -5.35
CA ASP A 120 -8.80 18.85 -4.61
C ASP A 120 -9.13 17.79 -3.53
N LEU A 121 -8.30 16.76 -3.43
CA LEU A 121 -8.44 15.58 -2.57
C LEU A 121 -9.69 14.74 -2.90
N GLN A 122 -10.26 14.85 -4.09
CA GLN A 122 -11.41 14.05 -4.48
C GLN A 122 -11.00 12.60 -4.77
N VAL A 123 -11.71 11.66 -4.16
CA VAL A 123 -11.57 10.23 -4.44
C VAL A 123 -12.10 9.96 -5.85
N LYS A 124 -11.23 9.49 -6.76
CA LYS A 124 -11.58 9.10 -8.13
C LYS A 124 -11.73 7.59 -8.29
N VAL A 125 -10.98 6.82 -7.50
CA VAL A 125 -10.96 5.35 -7.57
C VAL A 125 -11.16 4.79 -6.17
N ASN A 126 -11.98 3.75 -6.05
CA ASN A 126 -12.06 2.89 -4.87
C ASN A 126 -12.18 1.45 -5.36
N ARG A 127 -11.13 0.66 -5.17
CA ARG A 127 -11.04 -0.72 -5.64
C ARG A 127 -10.61 -1.63 -4.50
N ASN A 128 -11.44 -2.61 -4.21
CA ASN A 128 -11.07 -3.66 -3.26
C ASN A 128 -10.38 -4.81 -3.98
N ILE A 129 -9.22 -5.20 -3.49
CA ILE A 129 -8.47 -6.32 -4.03
C ILE A 129 -8.08 -7.28 -2.92
N VAL A 130 -7.96 -8.56 -3.26
CA VAL A 130 -7.49 -9.62 -2.36
C VAL A 130 -6.05 -9.93 -2.73
N ILE A 131 -5.10 -9.66 -1.82
CA ILE A 131 -3.68 -9.88 -2.13
C ILE A 131 -3.36 -11.38 -2.26
N PRO A 132 -2.32 -11.73 -3.04
CA PRO A 132 -1.85 -13.10 -3.12
C PRO A 132 -1.57 -13.69 -1.73
N LEU A 133 -2.04 -14.92 -1.47
CA LEU A 133 -1.87 -15.60 -0.17
C LEU A 133 -0.39 -15.67 0.25
N LYS A 134 0.51 -15.85 -0.72
CA LYS A 134 1.95 -15.85 -0.48
C LYS A 134 2.44 -14.53 0.12
N LEU A 135 1.93 -13.38 -0.35
CA LEU A 135 2.27 -12.07 0.20
C LEU A 135 1.68 -11.90 1.60
N ALA A 136 0.41 -12.26 1.80
CA ALA A 136 -0.24 -12.21 3.11
C ALA A 136 0.54 -13.00 4.18
N ASN A 137 1.04 -14.20 3.84
CA ASN A 137 1.86 -15.01 4.74
C ASN A 137 3.22 -14.38 5.04
N ILE A 138 3.85 -13.74 4.05
CA ILE A 138 5.11 -13.01 4.24
C ILE A 138 4.88 -11.85 5.19
N TRP A 139 3.87 -11.02 4.95
CA TRP A 139 3.53 -9.89 5.81
C TRP A 139 3.21 -10.35 7.24
N SER A 140 2.32 -11.33 7.40
CA SER A 140 1.97 -11.92 8.68
C SER A 140 3.21 -12.33 9.50
N SER A 141 4.08 -13.16 8.93
CA SER A 141 5.28 -13.65 9.63
C SER A 141 6.30 -12.54 9.93
N THR A 142 6.47 -11.62 8.99
CA THR A 142 7.45 -10.53 9.10
C THR A 142 7.02 -9.49 10.12
N TRP A 143 5.75 -9.08 10.08
CA TRP A 143 5.18 -8.12 11.03
C TRP A 143 5.06 -8.68 12.44
N ALA A 144 4.76 -9.97 12.60
CA ALA A 144 4.81 -10.61 13.92
C ALA A 144 6.22 -10.59 14.52
N THR A 145 7.25 -10.72 13.68
CA THR A 145 8.65 -10.61 14.11
C THR A 145 9.01 -9.16 14.46
N ALA A 146 8.53 -8.19 13.67
CA ALA A 146 8.77 -6.76 13.86
C ALA A 146 8.45 -6.27 15.27
N LEU A 147 7.33 -6.74 15.85
CA LEU A 147 6.88 -6.38 17.20
C LEU A 147 7.89 -6.75 18.31
N ASN A 148 8.81 -7.67 18.04
CA ASN A 148 9.82 -8.13 19.00
C ASN A 148 11.20 -7.47 18.79
N ILE A 149 11.35 -6.60 17.80
CA ILE A 149 12.61 -5.96 17.46
C ILE A 149 12.69 -4.60 18.15
N LYS A 150 13.67 -4.44 19.03
CA LYS A 150 13.96 -3.14 19.64
C LYS A 150 14.34 -2.12 18.57
N ASP A 151 13.73 -0.93 18.66
CA ASP A 151 13.85 0.20 17.74
C ASP A 151 13.51 -0.16 16.29
N PHE A 152 12.51 -1.03 16.07
CA PHE A 152 12.11 -1.47 14.74
C PHE A 152 11.88 -0.30 13.78
N SER A 153 11.04 0.68 14.14
CA SER A 153 10.69 1.82 13.27
C SER A 153 11.91 2.54 12.70
N ARG A 154 12.88 2.84 13.55
CA ARG A 154 14.11 3.53 13.13
C ARG A 154 14.93 2.66 12.19
N LYS A 155 15.07 1.37 12.49
CA LYS A 155 15.86 0.44 11.65
C LYS A 155 15.18 0.19 10.31
N TYR A 156 13.86 0.04 10.31
CA TYR A 156 13.06 -0.14 9.10
C TYR A 156 13.15 1.09 8.20
N LYS A 157 12.97 2.29 8.77
CA LYS A 157 13.12 3.55 8.03
C LYS A 157 14.51 3.67 7.40
N ASN A 158 15.57 3.43 8.16
CA ASN A 158 16.94 3.47 7.63
C ASN A 158 17.16 2.44 6.49
N TRP A 159 16.56 1.25 6.60
CA TRP A 159 16.65 0.22 5.58
C TRP A 159 15.93 0.63 4.30
N ILE A 160 14.73 1.20 4.40
CA ILE A 160 13.98 1.76 3.27
C ILE A 160 14.78 2.90 2.61
N GLU A 161 15.27 3.86 3.40
CA GLU A 161 16.09 4.97 2.88
C GLU A 161 17.34 4.46 2.16
N THR A 162 17.96 3.38 2.64
CA THR A 162 19.11 2.77 1.95
C THR A 162 18.69 2.21 0.58
N LEU A 163 17.56 1.50 0.52
CA LEU A 163 17.05 0.98 -0.76
C LEU A 163 16.72 2.10 -1.75
N GLN A 164 16.05 3.15 -1.31
CA GLN A 164 15.62 4.27 -2.16
C GLN A 164 16.77 5.19 -2.59
N ASN A 165 17.89 5.21 -1.85
CA ASN A 165 19.09 5.90 -2.28
C ASN A 165 19.88 5.14 -3.36
N ASP A 166 19.79 3.81 -3.35
CA ASP A 166 20.57 2.93 -4.22
C ASP A 166 19.80 2.52 -5.50
N TYR A 167 18.47 2.56 -5.48
CA TYR A 167 17.62 2.05 -6.55
C TYR A 167 16.37 2.92 -6.75
N ASP A 168 15.96 3.10 -8.00
CA ASP A 168 14.61 3.58 -8.32
C ASP A 168 13.56 2.47 -8.19
N SER A 169 12.27 2.82 -8.24
CA SER A 169 11.18 1.85 -8.07
C SER A 169 11.15 0.75 -9.15
N GLN A 170 11.63 1.02 -10.37
CA GLN A 170 11.72 0.03 -11.44
C GLN A 170 12.88 -0.94 -11.22
N GLU A 171 14.02 -0.45 -10.72
CA GLU A 171 15.16 -1.26 -10.32
C GLU A 171 14.82 -2.13 -9.10
N LEU A 172 14.16 -1.56 -8.09
CA LEU A 172 13.61 -2.31 -6.95
C LEU A 172 12.67 -3.41 -7.44
N TRP A 173 11.79 -3.11 -8.40
CA TRP A 173 10.91 -4.10 -9.01
C TRP A 173 11.69 -5.24 -9.67
N ALA A 174 12.75 -4.92 -10.42
CA ALA A 174 13.57 -5.89 -11.13
C ALA A 174 14.25 -6.90 -10.20
N ILE A 175 14.74 -6.46 -9.04
CA ILE A 175 15.41 -7.32 -8.05
C ILE A 175 14.43 -8.02 -7.09
N ALA A 176 13.17 -7.59 -7.04
CA ALA A 176 12.17 -8.13 -6.12
C ALA A 176 11.65 -9.52 -6.52
N LYS A 177 11.23 -10.28 -5.52
CA LYS A 177 10.71 -11.65 -5.70
C LYS A 177 9.21 -11.64 -6.02
N PRO A 178 8.74 -12.38 -7.04
CA PRO A 178 7.32 -12.43 -7.40
C PRO A 178 6.48 -13.23 -6.39
N VAL A 179 5.27 -12.73 -6.16
CA VAL A 179 4.28 -13.37 -5.25
C VAL A 179 2.93 -13.62 -5.89
N GLY A 180 2.57 -12.94 -6.97
CA GLY A 180 1.35 -13.23 -7.72
C GLY A 180 0.86 -12.03 -8.52
N ILE A 181 -0.20 -12.28 -9.30
CA ILE A 181 -0.88 -11.30 -10.15
C ILE A 181 -2.37 -11.39 -9.84
N ILE A 182 -3.02 -10.25 -9.69
CA ILE A 182 -4.47 -10.14 -9.63
C ILE A 182 -4.94 -9.75 -11.02
N LYS A 183 -5.73 -10.64 -11.63
CA LYS A 183 -6.37 -10.39 -12.92
C LYS A 183 -7.82 -9.97 -12.66
N ASN A 184 -8.26 -8.93 -13.36
CA ASN A 184 -9.67 -8.57 -13.44
C ASN A 184 -10.33 -9.20 -14.67
#